data_AF-A0A6V7W704-F1
#
_entry.id   AF-A0A6V7W704-F1
#
_cell.length_a   1.000
_cell.length_b   1.000
_cell.length_c   1.000
_cell.angle_alpha   90.00
_cell.angle_beta   90.00
_cell.angle_gamma   90.00
#
_symmetry.space_group_name_H-M   'P 1'
#
loop_
_entity.id
_entity.type
_entity.pdbx_description
1 polymer ?
#
loop_
_entity_poly.entity_id
_entity_poly.type
_entity_poly.pdbx_seq_one_letter_code
_entity_poly.pdbx_strand_id
1 'polypeptide(L)'
;MSTSTAKTTEDNFRYVQKAAKSIDDIEKRFVFVYRQILTFEECMEEGPKKNQTVKMLVTWALNEFGGGYKSDKRMLDLWKLMGKYSNTIGMDGVLENVHRLGFFKNVPDFYIMWADHLGAKEIKSILIR
;
A
#
# COMPACT_ATOMS: atom_id res chain seq x y z
N MET A 1 3.98 -24.81 15.53
CA MET A 1 5.06 -24.60 14.56
C MET A 1 4.80 -23.30 13.79
N SER A 2 5.16 -22.14 14.34
CA SER A 2 4.75 -20.83 13.78
C SER A 2 5.89 -19.79 13.71
N THR A 3 7.15 -20.20 13.91
CA THR A 3 8.30 -19.28 14.10
C THR A 3 9.07 -18.97 12.82
N SER A 4 8.94 -19.78 11.76
CA SER A 4 9.75 -19.63 10.53
C SER A 4 9.27 -18.47 9.65
N THR A 5 7.96 -18.30 9.49
CA THR A 5 7.36 -17.33 8.55
C THR A 5 7.47 -15.88 9.02
N ALA A 6 7.24 -15.62 10.31
CA ALA A 6 7.35 -14.29 10.90
C ALA A 6 8.79 -13.75 10.80
N LYS A 7 9.79 -14.62 10.99
CA LYS A 7 11.21 -14.27 10.94
C LYS A 7 11.62 -13.78 9.55
N THR A 8 11.23 -14.46 8.48
CA THR A 8 11.57 -14.03 7.11
C THR A 8 10.91 -12.70 6.72
N THR A 9 9.66 -12.47 7.14
CA THR A 9 8.97 -11.19 6.88
C THR A 9 9.69 -10.02 7.55
N GLU A 10 10.10 -10.22 8.81
CA GLU A 10 10.83 -9.22 9.57
C GLU A 10 12.23 -8.95 9.00
N ASP A 11 12.91 -9.99 8.51
CA ASP A 11 14.21 -9.87 7.84
C ASP A 11 14.10 -9.06 6.53
N ASN A 12 13.09 -9.32 5.69
CA ASN A 12 12.83 -8.56 4.47
C ASN A 12 12.55 -7.08 4.77
N PHE A 13 11.71 -6.81 5.76
CA PHE A 13 11.38 -5.45 6.18
C PHE A 13 12.63 -4.70 6.68
N ARG A 14 13.43 -5.34 7.56
CA ARG A 14 14.67 -4.76 8.10
C ARG A 14 15.70 -4.49 6.99
N TYR A 15 15.82 -5.38 6.01
CA TYR A 15 16.69 -5.18 4.85
C TYR A 15 16.32 -3.92 4.08
N VAL A 16 15.05 -3.78 3.68
CA VAL A 16 14.59 -2.62 2.90
C VAL A 16 14.76 -1.33 3.68
N GLN A 17 14.40 -1.32 4.97
CA GLN A 17 14.56 -0.13 5.81
C GLN A 17 16.03 0.28 5.96
N LYS A 18 16.94 -0.68 6.17
CA LYS A 18 18.37 -0.39 6.31
C LYS A 18 18.96 0.17 5.02
N ALA A 19 18.64 -0.44 3.88
CA ALA A 19 19.09 0.03 2.56
C ALA A 19 18.52 1.42 2.22
N ALA A 20 17.24 1.68 2.55
CA ALA A 20 16.63 2.98 2.32
C ALA A 20 17.29 4.09 3.17
N LYS A 21 17.64 3.79 4.42
CA LYS A 21 18.27 4.77 5.34
C LYS A 21 19.67 5.20 4.89
N SER A 22 20.37 4.42 4.06
CA SER A 22 21.66 4.83 3.47
C SER A 22 21.53 5.72 2.23
N ILE A 23 20.31 6.03 1.78
CA ILE A 23 20.07 6.90 0.63
C ILE A 23 19.66 8.27 1.15
N ASP A 24 20.52 9.28 1.04
CA ASP A 24 20.25 10.62 1.59
C ASP A 24 19.17 11.38 0.82
N ASP A 25 19.15 11.23 -0.50
CA ASP A 25 18.17 11.89 -1.37
C ASP A 25 16.76 11.29 -1.18
N ILE A 26 15.80 12.14 -0.80
CA ILE A 26 14.45 11.71 -0.44
C ILE A 26 13.67 11.11 -1.63
N GLU A 27 13.87 11.62 -2.84
CA GLU A 27 13.19 11.13 -4.05
C GLU A 27 13.78 9.77 -4.44
N LYS A 28 15.10 9.63 -4.45
CA LYS A 28 15.76 8.33 -4.70
C LYS A 28 15.38 7.31 -3.64
N ARG A 29 15.29 7.72 -2.37
CA ARG A 29 14.85 6.86 -1.27
C ARG A 29 13.40 6.41 -1.48
N PHE A 30 12.49 7.32 -1.83
CA PHE A 30 11.10 7.00 -2.12
C PHE A 30 10.98 6.03 -3.30
N VAL A 31 11.68 6.31 -4.42
CA VAL A 31 11.71 5.44 -5.60
C VAL A 31 12.22 4.04 -5.27
N PHE A 32 13.29 3.95 -4.47
CA PHE A 32 13.82 2.66 -4.02
C PHE A 32 12.76 1.88 -3.23
N VAL A 33 12.15 2.49 -2.22
CA VAL A 33 11.14 1.84 -1.37
C VAL A 33 9.91 1.42 -2.19
N TYR A 34 9.40 2.31 -3.04
CA TYR A 34 8.27 2.03 -3.92
C TYR A 34 8.54 0.81 -4.82
N ARG A 35 9.72 0.76 -5.46
CA ARG A 35 10.10 -0.38 -6.31
C ARG A 35 10.24 -1.67 -5.52
N GLN A 36 10.84 -1.63 -4.33
CA GLN A 36 10.94 -2.82 -3.48
C GLN A 36 9.54 -3.36 -3.14
N ILE A 37 8.61 -2.49 -2.75
CA ILE A 37 7.22 -2.87 -2.46
C ILE A 37 6.59 -3.59 -3.65
N LEU A 38 6.71 -3.02 -4.85
CA LEU A 38 6.18 -3.65 -6.06
C LEU A 38 6.84 -5.00 -6.35
N THR A 39 8.16 -5.11 -6.20
CA THR A 39 8.85 -6.40 -6.38
C THR A 39 8.36 -7.46 -5.38
N PHE A 40 8.14 -7.11 -4.11
CA PHE A 40 7.55 -8.06 -3.16
C PHE A 40 6.09 -8.40 -3.51
N GLU A 41 5.32 -7.43 -4.00
CA GLU A 41 3.95 -7.65 -4.46
C GLU A 41 3.87 -8.53 -5.70
N GLU A 42 4.81 -8.45 -6.62
CA GLU A 42 4.79 -9.26 -7.84
C GLU A 42 5.41 -10.65 -7.63
N CYS A 43 6.52 -10.74 -6.89
CA CYS A 43 7.34 -11.94 -6.84
C CYS A 43 7.02 -12.88 -5.66
N MET A 44 6.31 -12.42 -4.62
CA MET A 44 5.92 -13.30 -3.53
C MET A 44 4.68 -14.13 -3.90
N GLU A 45 4.71 -15.41 -3.51
CA GLU A 45 3.56 -16.29 -3.59
C GLU A 45 2.38 -15.74 -2.79
N GLU A 46 1.17 -15.86 -3.36
CA GLU A 46 -0.05 -15.40 -2.71
C GLU A 46 -0.28 -16.12 -1.37
N GLY A 47 -0.74 -15.37 -0.38
CA GLY A 47 -1.06 -15.92 0.93
C GLY A 47 -0.68 -15.01 2.11
N PRO A 48 -0.80 -15.52 3.35
CA PRO A 48 -0.65 -14.72 4.55
C PRO A 48 0.71 -14.01 4.66
N LYS A 49 1.78 -14.64 4.17
CA LYS A 49 3.14 -14.11 4.22
C LYS A 49 3.31 -12.87 3.35
N LYS A 50 2.84 -12.93 2.10
CA LYS A 50 2.81 -11.78 1.18
C LYS A 50 1.97 -10.65 1.75
N ASN A 51 0.76 -10.98 2.21
CA ASN A 51 -0.16 -10.00 2.79
C ASN A 51 0.50 -9.23 3.94
N GLN A 52 1.15 -9.95 4.86
CA GLN A 52 1.85 -9.32 5.98
C GLN A 52 3.05 -8.48 5.53
N THR A 53 3.89 -9.00 4.64
CA THR A 53 5.11 -8.33 4.18
C THR A 53 4.79 -7.04 3.44
N VAL A 54 3.89 -7.11 2.44
CA VAL A 54 3.47 -5.95 1.65
C VAL A 54 2.76 -4.93 2.54
N LYS A 55 1.83 -5.36 3.40
CA LYS A 55 1.14 -4.45 4.33
C LYS A 55 2.13 -3.71 5.24
N MET A 56 3.12 -4.40 5.80
CA MET A 56 4.13 -3.77 6.67
C MET A 56 4.96 -2.72 5.92
N LEU A 57 5.47 -3.07 4.73
CA LEU A 57 6.27 -2.15 3.92
C LEU A 57 5.46 -0.94 3.46
N VAL A 58 4.23 -1.15 2.99
CA VAL A 58 3.33 -0.07 2.56
C VAL A 58 2.98 0.84 3.74
N THR A 59 2.66 0.29 4.91
CA THR A 59 2.37 1.09 6.12
C THR A 59 3.56 1.99 6.46
N TRP A 60 4.77 1.44 6.44
CA TRP A 60 5.97 2.21 6.70
C TRP A 60 6.19 3.31 5.64
N ALA A 61 6.06 2.98 4.36
CA ALA A 61 6.22 3.94 3.27
C ALA A 61 5.20 5.09 3.34
N LEU A 62 3.94 4.80 3.65
CA LEU A 62 2.90 5.82 3.82
C LEU A 62 3.19 6.77 4.99
N ASN A 63 3.72 6.24 6.10
CA ASN A 63 4.10 7.05 7.26
C ASN A 63 5.35 7.90 6.97
N GLU A 64 6.35 7.34 6.31
CA GLU A 64 7.62 8.02 6.01
C GLU A 64 7.46 9.11 4.95
N PHE A 65 6.71 8.83 3.88
CA PHE A 65 6.69 9.67 2.68
C PHE A 65 5.35 10.40 2.47
N GLY A 66 4.26 9.97 3.11
CA GLY A 66 2.91 10.47 2.80
C GLY A 66 2.79 12.00 2.79
N GLY A 67 3.44 12.68 3.74
CA GLY A 67 3.41 14.14 3.84
C GLY A 67 3.93 14.89 2.60
N GLY A 68 4.95 14.35 1.92
CA GLY A 68 5.63 14.99 0.80
C GLY A 68 5.06 14.67 -0.58
N TYR A 69 4.23 13.63 -0.70
CA TYR A 69 3.78 13.07 -1.98
C TYR A 69 2.25 13.03 -2.13
N LYS A 70 1.55 14.02 -1.55
CA LYS A 70 0.07 14.06 -1.45
C LYS A 70 -0.70 14.01 -2.77
N SER A 71 -0.04 14.28 -3.89
CA SER A 71 -0.63 14.24 -5.23
C SER A 71 0.15 13.34 -6.19
N ASP A 72 1.15 12.59 -5.69
CA ASP A 72 1.99 11.73 -6.52
C ASP A 72 1.26 10.43 -6.85
N LYS A 73 1.23 10.05 -8.13
CA LYS A 73 0.59 8.82 -8.59
C LYS A 73 1.15 7.55 -7.92
N ARG A 74 2.45 7.51 -7.65
CA ARG A 74 3.10 6.38 -6.96
C ARG A 74 2.61 6.26 -5.52
N MET A 75 2.34 7.40 -4.87
CA MET A 75 1.73 7.42 -3.55
C MET A 75 0.30 6.89 -3.59
N LEU A 76 -0.47 7.22 -4.63
CA LEU A 76 -1.82 6.65 -4.82
C LEU A 76 -1.78 5.12 -4.95
N ASP A 77 -0.78 4.58 -5.66
CA ASP A 77 -0.60 3.12 -5.76
C ASP A 77 -0.29 2.47 -4.40
N LEU A 78 0.50 3.11 -3.54
CA LEU A 78 0.74 2.62 -2.18
C LEU A 78 -0.56 2.59 -1.36
N TRP A 79 -1.42 3.59 -1.49
CA TRP A 79 -2.74 3.56 -0.85
C TRP A 79 -3.61 2.43 -1.39
N LYS A 80 -3.59 2.15 -2.71
CA LYS A 80 -4.30 0.98 -3.27
C LYS A 80 -3.81 -0.33 -2.66
N LEU A 81 -2.50 -0.49 -2.53
CA LEU A 81 -1.91 -1.68 -1.90
C LEU A 81 -2.32 -1.81 -0.43
N MET A 82 -2.38 -0.70 0.31
CA MET A 82 -2.92 -0.69 1.67
C MET A 82 -4.37 -1.20 1.70
N GLY A 83 -5.21 -0.75 0.78
CA GLY A 83 -6.61 -1.18 0.69
C GLY A 83 -6.75 -2.66 0.33
N LYS A 84 -5.90 -3.16 -0.58
CA LYS A 84 -5.85 -4.57 -1.01
C LYS A 84 -5.41 -5.50 0.13
N TYR A 85 -4.37 -5.14 0.86
CA TYR A 85 -3.72 -6.04 1.83
C TYR A 85 -4.11 -5.80 3.29
N SER A 86 -4.90 -4.76 3.60
CA SER A 86 -5.37 -4.51 4.96
C SER A 86 -6.77 -5.07 5.22
N ASN A 87 -6.83 -6.20 5.92
CA ASN A 87 -8.10 -6.80 6.36
C ASN A 87 -8.87 -5.94 7.40
N THR A 88 -8.23 -4.93 7.99
CA THR A 88 -8.81 -4.15 9.10
C THR A 88 -9.58 -2.93 8.60
N ILE A 89 -9.02 -2.21 7.63
CA ILE A 89 -9.65 -0.99 7.08
C ILE A 89 -10.25 -1.24 5.68
N GLY A 90 -9.71 -2.21 4.93
CA GLY A 90 -10.10 -2.46 3.56
C GLY A 90 -9.89 -1.25 2.64
N MET A 91 -10.41 -1.35 1.42
CA MET A 91 -10.36 -0.25 0.45
C MET A 91 -11.27 0.91 0.86
N ASP A 92 -12.46 0.64 1.41
CA ASP A 92 -13.39 1.69 1.88
C ASP A 92 -12.71 2.61 2.91
N GLY A 93 -12.12 2.04 3.96
CA GLY A 93 -11.44 2.82 4.99
C GLY A 93 -10.20 3.56 4.48
N VAL A 94 -9.52 3.02 3.46
CA VAL A 94 -8.43 3.75 2.79
C VAL A 94 -8.95 4.96 2.04
N LEU A 95 -9.98 4.80 1.20
CA LEU A 95 -10.55 5.88 0.39
C LEU A 95 -11.05 7.03 1.27
N GLU A 96 -11.81 6.72 2.32
CA GLU A 96 -12.29 7.70 3.29
C GLU A 96 -11.15 8.42 4.00
N ASN A 97 -10.13 7.68 4.45
CA ASN A 97 -9.00 8.26 5.16
C ASN A 97 -8.14 9.16 4.26
N VAL A 98 -7.85 8.72 3.04
CA VAL A 98 -7.11 9.49 2.02
C VAL A 98 -7.82 10.81 1.72
N HIS A 99 -9.14 10.76 1.52
CA HIS A 99 -9.96 11.94 1.30
C HIS A 99 -9.95 12.89 2.51
N ARG A 100 -10.14 12.35 3.72
CA ARG A 100 -10.12 13.11 4.98
C ARG A 100 -8.78 13.80 5.21
N LEU A 101 -7.67 13.13 4.92
CA LEU A 101 -6.32 13.68 4.99
C LEU A 101 -6.03 14.73 3.90
N GLY A 102 -6.93 14.86 2.92
CA GLY A 102 -6.82 15.82 1.84
C GLY A 102 -5.77 15.46 0.79
N PHE A 103 -5.44 14.18 0.67
CA PHE A 103 -4.58 13.68 -0.40
C PHE A 103 -5.39 13.60 -1.69
N PHE A 104 -4.74 13.77 -2.83
CA PHE A 104 -5.31 13.58 -4.17
C PHE A 104 -6.57 14.40 -4.50
N LYS A 105 -6.86 15.49 -3.76
CA LYS A 105 -8.05 16.33 -3.99
C LYS A 105 -8.20 16.84 -5.44
N ASN A 106 -7.07 17.03 -6.13
CA ASN A 106 -7.03 17.52 -7.51
C ASN A 106 -6.56 16.43 -8.49
N VAL A 107 -6.58 15.16 -8.10
CA VAL A 107 -6.12 14.04 -8.93
C VAL A 107 -7.35 13.21 -9.33
N PRO A 108 -7.84 13.33 -10.59
CA PRO A 108 -9.04 12.64 -11.05
C PRO A 108 -8.98 11.12 -10.86
N ASP A 109 -7.80 10.52 -11.07
CA ASP A 109 -7.57 9.08 -10.93
C ASP A 109 -8.01 8.54 -9.56
N PHE A 110 -7.90 9.33 -8.48
CA PHE A 110 -8.36 8.92 -7.16
C PHE A 110 -9.89 8.77 -7.09
N TYR A 111 -10.62 9.72 -7.67
CA TYR A 111 -12.09 9.71 -7.64
C TYR A 111 -12.69 8.70 -8.62
N ILE A 112 -12.04 8.49 -9.78
CA ILE A 112 -12.40 7.41 -10.71
C ILE A 112 -12.26 6.07 -10.01
N MET A 113 -11.12 5.82 -9.36
CA MET A 113 -10.89 4.61 -8.59
C MET A 113 -11.91 4.41 -7.47
N TRP A 114 -12.32 5.48 -6.78
CA TRP A 114 -13.36 5.40 -5.76
C TRP A 114 -14.72 5.01 -6.39
N ALA A 115 -15.11 5.65 -7.48
CA ALA A 115 -16.35 5.33 -8.19
C ALA A 115 -16.36 3.86 -8.67
N ASP A 116 -15.26 3.37 -9.24
CA ASP A 116 -15.10 1.98 -9.66
C ASP A 116 -15.26 1.01 -8.48
N HIS A 117 -14.69 1.35 -7.32
CA HIS A 117 -14.83 0.54 -6.11
C HIS A 117 -16.28 0.44 -5.64
N LEU A 118 -17.02 1.56 -5.64
CA LEU A 118 -18.43 1.58 -5.27
C LEU A 118 -19.30 0.80 -6.26
N GLY A 119 -19.09 0.99 -7.56
CA GLY A 119 -19.82 0.27 -8.60
C GLY A 119 -19.59 -1.25 -8.52
N ALA A 120 -18.35 -1.68 -8.27
CA ALA A 120 -18.04 -3.10 -8.08
C ALA A 120 -18.74 -3.71 -6.85
N LYS A 121 -18.92 -2.93 -5.77
CA LYS A 121 -19.66 -3.36 -4.57
C LYS A 121 -21.16 -3.50 -4.86
N GLU A 122 -21.74 -2.56 -5.59
CA GLU A 122 -23.15 -2.61 -5.98
C GLU A 122 -23.47 -3.84 -6.84
N ILE A 123 -22.65 -4.10 -7.86
CA ILE A 123 -22.80 -5.30 -8.72
C ILE A 123 -22.74 -6.58 -7.90
N LYS A 124 -21.77 -6.70 -6.99
CA LYS A 124 -21.67 -7.86 -6.09
C LYS A 124 -22.92 -8.02 -5.22
N SER A 125 -23.49 -6.93 -4.72
CA SER A 125 -24.70 -6.98 -3.89
C SER A 125 -25.94 -7.48 -4.64
N ILE A 126 -26.01 -7.23 -5.95
CA ILE A 126 -27.10 -7.67 -6.82
C ILE A 126 -26.97 -9.16 -7.16
N LEU A 127 -25.75 -9.64 -7.41
CA LEU A 127 -25.48 -11.03 -7.81
C LEU A 127 -25.64 -12.07 -6.67
N ILE A 128 -25.72 -11.63 -5.42
CA ILE A 128 -25.88 -12.51 -4.24
C ILE A 128 -27.34 -12.56 -3.77
N ARG A 129 -28.25 -11.84 -4.43
CA ARG A 129 -29.70 -11.90 -4.23
C ARG A 129 -30.33 -12.87 -5.23
#